data_AF-A0A946XWW7-F1
#
_entry.id   AF-A0A946XWW7-F1
#
_cell.length_a   1.000
_cell.length_b   1.000
_cell.length_c   1.000
_cell.angle_alpha   90.00
_cell.angle_beta   90.00
_cell.angle_gamma   90.00
#
_symmetry.space_group_name_H-M   'P 1'
#
loop_
_entity.id
_entity.type
_entity.pdbx_description
1 polymer ?
#
loop_
_entity_poly.entity_id
_entity_poly.type
_entity_poly.pdbx_seq_one_letter_code
_entity_poly.pdbx_strand_id
1 'polypeptide(L)'
;MLTAAALFGLGALQVDAQDLKINARPLSTQEIADYGLTNTTQLATGNHVVGLGRPVYLELMIDAGLIEDGTVVTQVVWSLDAVVDDLDLPIASAAGIISSPLPPEMPTYDSVDRSAFDVLDRAVIVPDVRGTYEISAQAVTTNGVLDATFEVVGSVYIGKDSAACQLCHASKQNDFNMTHHASAFIDQINGEGSSHFQAFCIKCHTTGYDSAPAAVNGGFDDVALSTGWTFPTELSTNNWDNVPPELQAKANVQCESCHGPAQEHLRTGGDITKIGMSLSAGTCGQCHDAASHHVKNFEWGNSVHGQTEVDRSGSCKNCHTTAGFIDANDPGMNEDGDVIPITATFKEGITCAACHDPHSPGAGAHQLRGLTDSTLENGAVITEGGKGLICMTCHKARRDAETYVLGNVSKYFGPHHGPQTDMLAGKNAVEYGQDLPSSKHLSVVEDSCVQCHMQETPDDLPAYAKNKVGGHSLTLSYDDGTNA
;
A
#
# COMPACT_ATOMS: atom_id res chain seq x y z
N MET A 1 -13.09 -60.13 12.36
CA MET A 1 -13.48 -59.44 13.62
C MET A 1 -12.32 -58.56 14.04
N LEU A 2 -12.37 -57.27 13.75
CA LEU A 2 -11.94 -56.18 14.63
C LEU A 2 -12.46 -54.88 13.98
N THR A 3 -13.22 -54.15 14.78
CA THR A 3 -14.04 -52.99 14.45
C THR A 3 -13.19 -51.74 14.17
N ALA A 4 -13.51 -51.04 13.09
CA ALA A 4 -13.09 -49.67 12.84
C ALA A 4 -13.90 -48.71 13.74
N ALA A 5 -13.21 -47.82 14.45
CA ALA A 5 -13.80 -46.68 15.12
C ALA A 5 -13.48 -45.42 14.30
N ALA A 6 -14.51 -44.85 13.68
CA ALA A 6 -14.48 -43.51 13.13
C ALA A 6 -14.48 -42.51 14.30
N LEU A 7 -13.59 -41.51 14.25
CA LEU A 7 -13.69 -40.32 15.07
C LEU A 7 -14.00 -39.13 14.16
N PHE A 8 -15.25 -38.67 14.23
CA PHE A 8 -15.64 -37.34 13.77
C PHE A 8 -15.06 -36.31 14.75
N GLY A 9 -14.35 -35.32 14.21
CA GLY A 9 -14.00 -34.08 14.91
C GLY A 9 -14.33 -32.90 14.01
N LEU A 10 -15.53 -32.35 14.19
CA LEU A 10 -15.87 -31.00 13.73
C LEU A 10 -15.13 -30.00 14.60
N GLY A 11 -14.47 -29.04 13.95
CA GLY A 11 -13.84 -27.89 14.56
C GLY A 11 -13.08 -27.15 13.46
N ALA A 12 -13.75 -26.24 12.78
CA ALA A 12 -13.09 -25.32 11.88
C ALA A 12 -12.01 -24.57 12.69
N LEU A 13 -10.75 -24.69 12.27
CA LEU A 13 -9.69 -23.77 12.67
C LEU A 13 -10.08 -22.39 12.14
N GLN A 14 -10.68 -21.60 13.01
CA GLN A 14 -10.71 -20.15 12.88
C GLN A 14 -9.26 -19.71 13.05
N VAL A 15 -8.69 -19.01 12.07
CA VAL A 15 -7.34 -18.46 12.17
C VAL A 15 -7.37 -17.45 13.31
N ASP A 16 -6.70 -17.77 14.42
CA ASP A 16 -6.71 -17.01 15.67
C ASP A 16 -6.21 -15.57 15.45
N ALA A 17 -6.92 -14.61 16.04
CA ALA A 17 -6.46 -13.23 16.14
C ALA A 17 -5.14 -13.19 16.94
N GLN A 18 -4.18 -12.37 16.51
CA GLN A 18 -3.01 -12.09 17.34
C GLN A 18 -3.41 -11.08 18.42
N ASP A 19 -3.40 -11.50 19.68
CA ASP A 19 -3.70 -10.66 20.84
C ASP A 19 -2.74 -9.45 20.97
N LEU A 20 -1.49 -9.60 20.51
CA LEU A 20 -0.45 -8.58 20.51
C LEU A 20 0.37 -8.68 19.21
N LYS A 21 0.69 -7.55 18.58
CA LYS A 21 1.51 -7.51 17.36
C LYS A 21 2.41 -6.29 17.30
N ILE A 22 3.51 -6.41 16.56
CA ILE A 22 4.40 -5.30 16.20
C ILE A 22 4.27 -5.07 14.70
N ASN A 23 4.07 -3.81 14.28
CA ASN A 23 4.09 -3.42 12.87
C ASN A 23 5.16 -2.37 12.60
N ALA A 24 5.78 -2.44 11.41
CA ALA A 24 6.51 -1.33 10.83
C ALA A 24 5.52 -0.31 10.27
N ARG A 25 5.57 0.91 10.78
CA ARG A 25 4.65 1.99 10.40
C ARG A 25 5.28 2.87 9.31
N PRO A 26 4.56 3.13 8.20
CA PRO A 26 4.92 4.21 7.30
C PRO A 26 4.94 5.57 8.01
N LEU A 27 5.72 6.50 7.47
CA LEU A 27 5.68 7.91 7.89
C LEU A 27 5.83 8.80 6.66
N SER A 28 4.78 9.55 6.36
CA SER A 28 4.70 10.38 5.16
C SER A 28 5.15 11.83 5.40
N THR A 29 5.33 12.57 4.29
CA THR A 29 5.68 14.00 4.38
C THR A 29 4.54 14.81 5.01
N GLN A 30 3.28 14.46 4.72
CA GLN A 30 2.14 15.16 5.29
C GLN A 30 1.98 14.85 6.78
N GLU A 31 2.19 13.62 7.23
CA GLU A 31 2.14 13.29 8.67
C GLU A 31 3.24 14.02 9.46
N ILE A 32 4.45 14.14 8.92
CA ILE A 32 5.52 14.95 9.54
C ILE A 32 5.06 16.40 9.73
N ALA A 33 4.37 16.96 8.72
CA ALA A 33 3.87 18.33 8.77
C ALA A 33 2.70 18.48 9.76
N ASP A 34 1.72 17.59 9.72
CA ASP A 34 0.50 17.66 10.54
C ASP A 34 0.79 17.52 12.04
N TYR A 35 1.76 16.70 12.40
CA TYR A 35 2.17 16.47 13.79
C TYR A 35 3.37 17.32 14.22
N GLY A 36 3.84 18.24 13.37
CA GLY A 36 4.93 19.16 13.70
C GLY A 36 6.23 18.44 14.09
N LEU A 37 6.51 17.29 13.48
CA LEU A 37 7.72 16.51 13.77
C LEU A 37 8.97 17.28 13.33
N THR A 38 10.10 16.97 13.97
CA THR A 38 11.35 17.67 13.70
C THR A 38 11.80 17.52 12.25
N ASN A 39 12.56 18.50 11.73
CA ASN A 39 13.16 18.40 10.40
C ASN A 39 14.22 17.28 10.27
N THR A 40 14.61 16.65 11.37
CA THR A 40 15.48 15.47 11.41
C THR A 40 14.72 14.15 11.33
N THR A 41 13.38 14.17 11.41
CA THR A 41 12.55 12.98 11.27
C THR A 41 12.57 12.51 9.81
N GLN A 42 13.08 11.30 9.57
CA GLN A 42 13.13 10.70 8.22
C GLN A 42 11.80 10.01 7.88
N LEU A 43 11.44 10.02 6.60
CA LEU A 43 10.31 9.27 6.06
C LEU A 43 10.52 7.77 6.20
N ALA A 44 9.42 7.02 6.31
CA ALA A 44 9.43 5.57 6.31
C ALA A 44 8.38 5.00 5.35
N THR A 45 8.76 3.91 4.69
CA THR A 45 7.91 3.13 3.79
C THR A 45 6.85 2.31 4.54
N GLY A 46 7.13 1.95 5.80
CA GLY A 46 6.44 0.88 6.54
C GLY A 46 6.92 -0.52 6.16
N ASN A 47 8.05 -0.63 5.48
CA ASN A 47 8.69 -1.88 5.10
C ASN A 47 9.62 -2.37 6.22
N HIS A 48 9.71 -3.68 6.41
CA HIS A 48 10.63 -4.31 7.35
C HIS A 48 12.06 -4.44 6.80
N VAL A 49 12.23 -4.33 5.47
CA VAL A 49 13.55 -4.27 4.81
C VAL A 49 13.90 -2.83 4.46
N VAL A 50 14.95 -2.30 5.09
CA VAL A 50 15.36 -0.89 4.95
C VAL A 50 16.84 -0.72 4.67
N GLY A 51 17.20 0.44 4.12
CA GLY A 51 18.60 0.84 3.98
C GLY A 51 19.27 1.01 5.35
N LEU A 52 20.54 0.65 5.45
CA LEU A 52 21.36 1.01 6.61
C LEU A 52 21.22 2.51 6.92
N GLY A 53 21.13 2.85 8.20
CA GLY A 53 20.95 4.20 8.69
C GLY A 53 19.56 4.81 8.47
N ARG A 54 18.59 4.04 7.96
CA ARG A 54 17.19 4.47 7.85
C ARG A 54 16.36 3.94 9.02
N PRO A 55 15.45 4.74 9.60
CA PRO A 55 14.65 4.29 10.72
C PRO A 55 13.51 3.38 10.28
N VAL A 56 13.23 2.38 11.10
CA VAL A 56 11.95 1.67 11.13
C VAL A 56 11.20 2.14 12.36
N TYR A 57 10.07 2.81 12.15
CA TYR A 57 9.14 3.16 13.23
C TYR A 57 8.26 1.96 13.52
N LEU A 58 8.26 1.52 14.78
CA LEU A 58 7.54 0.34 15.25
C LEU A 58 6.36 0.76 16.12
N GLU A 59 5.22 0.09 15.91
CA GLU A 59 4.04 0.21 16.76
C GLU A 59 3.77 -1.14 17.42
N LEU A 60 3.76 -1.16 18.75
CA LEU A 60 3.22 -2.29 19.52
C LEU A 60 1.73 -2.08 19.71
N MET A 61 0.94 -3.07 19.30
CA MET A 61 -0.50 -2.98 19.25
C MET A 61 -1.14 -4.20 19.92
N ILE A 62 -2.19 -3.96 20.72
CA ILE A 62 -2.98 -5.00 21.38
C ILE A 62 -4.39 -5.04 20.78
N ASP A 63 -4.98 -6.24 20.70
CA ASP A 63 -6.37 -6.38 20.29
C ASP A 63 -7.29 -5.50 21.17
N ALA A 64 -8.05 -4.62 20.54
CA ALA A 64 -8.91 -3.66 21.24
C ALA A 64 -9.98 -4.37 22.09
N GLY A 65 -10.44 -5.55 21.67
CA GLY A 65 -11.39 -6.38 22.42
C GLY A 65 -10.85 -6.82 23.78
N LEU A 66 -9.54 -7.06 23.91
CA LEU A 66 -8.94 -7.38 25.20
C LEU A 66 -9.00 -6.21 26.17
N ILE A 67 -8.81 -4.98 25.68
CA ILE A 67 -8.92 -3.76 26.46
C ILE A 67 -10.38 -3.50 26.86
N GLU A 68 -11.31 -3.66 25.92
CA GLU A 68 -12.76 -3.56 26.18
C GLU A 68 -13.24 -4.57 27.23
N ASP A 69 -12.69 -5.79 27.22
CA ASP A 69 -12.95 -6.83 28.22
C ASP A 69 -12.26 -6.57 29.57
N GLY A 70 -11.53 -5.45 29.71
CA GLY A 70 -10.97 -4.98 30.97
C GLY A 70 -9.52 -5.38 31.22
N THR A 71 -8.78 -5.84 30.21
CA THR A 71 -7.33 -6.06 30.32
C THR A 71 -6.63 -4.72 30.54
N VAL A 72 -5.83 -4.61 31.61
CA VAL A 72 -5.02 -3.41 31.88
C VAL A 72 -3.56 -3.73 31.62
N VAL A 73 -2.95 -2.98 30.70
CA VAL A 73 -1.50 -3.03 30.44
C VAL A 73 -0.78 -2.15 31.46
N THR A 74 0.17 -2.74 32.17
CA THR A 74 0.91 -2.07 33.26
C THR A 74 2.33 -1.72 32.87
N GLN A 75 2.92 -2.44 31.91
CA GLN A 75 4.28 -2.23 31.45
C GLN A 75 4.42 -2.76 30.02
N VAL A 76 5.17 -2.04 29.20
CA VAL A 76 5.70 -2.51 27.92
C VAL A 76 7.23 -2.58 28.02
N VAL A 77 7.81 -3.65 27.49
CA VAL A 77 9.27 -3.84 27.41
C VAL A 77 9.64 -4.22 26.00
N TRP A 78 10.53 -3.46 25.37
CA TRP A 78 11.15 -3.80 24.09
C TRP A 78 12.52 -4.44 24.31
N SER A 79 12.85 -5.41 23.46
CA SER A 79 14.17 -6.04 23.41
C SER A 79 14.63 -6.20 21.95
N LEU A 80 15.92 -6.00 21.74
CA LEU A 80 16.63 -6.49 20.56
C LEU A 80 17.29 -7.80 20.97
N ASP A 81 16.73 -8.92 20.51
CA ASP A 81 17.10 -10.25 20.98
C ASP A 81 18.39 -10.73 20.31
N ALA A 82 18.50 -10.50 19.01
CA ALA A 82 19.65 -10.86 18.21
C ALA A 82 19.83 -9.93 17.02
N VAL A 83 21.09 -9.82 16.59
CA VAL A 83 21.45 -9.33 15.26
C VAL A 83 22.18 -10.45 14.55
N VAL A 84 21.55 -11.02 13.54
CA VAL A 84 22.11 -12.06 12.69
C VAL A 84 22.66 -11.37 11.44
N ASP A 85 23.93 -10.96 11.52
CA ASP A 85 24.66 -10.39 10.39
C ASP A 85 24.89 -11.47 9.31
N ASP A 86 24.68 -11.12 8.04
CA ASP A 86 24.94 -11.97 6.88
C ASP A 86 26.39 -11.85 6.37
N LEU A 87 27.25 -11.07 7.05
CA LEU A 87 28.62 -10.81 6.60
C LEU A 87 29.72 -11.56 7.34
N ASP A 88 30.68 -11.98 6.51
CA ASP A 88 32.04 -12.43 6.80
C ASP A 88 32.95 -11.40 7.53
N LEU A 89 32.41 -10.33 8.13
CA LEU A 89 33.18 -9.30 8.82
C LEU A 89 32.75 -9.18 10.29
N PRO A 90 33.68 -9.05 11.25
CA PRO A 90 33.36 -8.99 12.68
C PRO A 90 32.94 -7.57 13.07
N ILE A 91 31.81 -7.09 12.55
CA ILE A 91 31.24 -5.81 12.98
C ILE A 91 30.06 -6.13 13.90
N ALA A 92 30.23 -5.85 15.19
CA ALA A 92 29.10 -5.90 16.11
C ALA A 92 28.19 -4.69 15.83
N SER A 93 26.90 -4.94 15.67
CA SER A 93 25.89 -3.88 15.64
C SER A 93 25.92 -3.09 16.95
N ALA A 94 25.81 -1.77 16.84
CA ALA A 94 25.56 -0.85 17.94
C ALA A 94 24.10 -0.36 17.97
N ALA A 95 23.25 -0.86 17.06
CA ALA A 95 21.84 -0.53 17.03
C ALA A 95 21.15 -0.97 18.33
N GLY A 96 20.18 -0.17 18.76
CA GLY A 96 19.33 -0.47 19.89
C GLY A 96 17.93 0.02 19.62
N ILE A 97 16.97 -0.49 20.41
CA ILE A 97 15.61 0.03 20.40
C ILE A 97 15.57 1.32 21.21
N ILE A 98 15.10 2.40 20.58
CA ILE A 98 14.95 3.70 21.22
C ILE A 98 13.48 4.14 21.18
N SER A 99 13.12 5.09 22.05
CA SER A 99 11.78 5.68 22.05
C SER A 99 11.48 6.36 20.71
N SER A 100 10.28 6.14 20.21
CA SER A 100 9.84 6.78 18.97
C SER A 100 9.61 8.29 19.14
N PRO A 101 9.93 9.11 18.13
CA PRO A 101 9.55 10.52 18.12
C PRO A 101 8.05 10.71 17.78
N LEU A 102 7.33 9.65 17.40
CA LEU A 102 5.92 9.73 17.01
C LEU A 102 5.03 9.86 18.25
N PRO A 103 4.15 10.87 18.31
CA PRO A 103 3.41 11.16 19.52
C PRO A 103 2.17 10.24 19.65
N PRO A 104 1.73 9.86 20.86
CA PRO A 104 0.69 8.84 21.06
C PRO A 104 -0.64 9.10 20.33
N GLU A 105 -0.99 10.36 20.10
CA GLU A 105 -2.22 10.78 19.41
C GLU A 105 -2.21 10.51 17.90
N MET A 106 -1.04 10.29 17.30
CA MET A 106 -0.97 9.89 15.90
C MET A 106 -1.63 8.52 15.77
N PRO A 107 -2.59 8.30 14.85
CA PRO A 107 -3.22 7.00 14.69
C PRO A 107 -2.28 6.01 14.00
N THR A 108 -2.53 4.70 14.16
CA THR A 108 -1.91 3.65 13.32
C THR A 108 -2.08 3.99 11.84
N TYR A 109 -1.15 3.63 10.96
CA TYR A 109 -1.28 4.06 9.55
C TYR A 109 -2.47 3.38 8.83
N ASP A 110 -2.62 2.07 8.97
CA ASP A 110 -3.70 1.29 8.33
C ASP A 110 -5.04 1.42 9.08
N SER A 111 -6.13 1.66 8.35
CA SER A 111 -7.45 1.89 8.93
C SER A 111 -8.11 0.64 9.50
N VAL A 112 -7.79 -0.55 8.97
CA VAL A 112 -8.27 -1.83 9.54
C VAL A 112 -7.56 -2.09 10.86
N ASP A 113 -6.27 -1.78 10.96
CA ASP A 113 -5.56 -1.88 12.22
C ASP A 113 -6.07 -0.89 13.27
N ARG A 114 -6.39 0.35 12.88
CA ARG A 114 -6.98 1.36 13.80
C ARG A 114 -8.26 0.91 14.48
N SER A 115 -9.08 0.13 13.79
CA SER A 115 -10.37 -0.32 14.32
C SER A 115 -10.26 -1.61 15.14
N ALA A 116 -9.22 -2.40 14.90
CA ALA A 116 -9.01 -3.69 15.55
C ALA A 116 -8.03 -3.64 16.72
N PHE A 117 -7.14 -2.64 16.78
CA PHE A 117 -6.04 -2.60 17.75
C PHE A 117 -5.85 -1.22 18.40
N ASP A 118 -5.48 -1.24 19.68
CA ASP A 118 -4.98 -0.08 20.41
C ASP A 118 -3.44 -0.04 20.40
N VAL A 119 -2.86 1.13 20.14
CA VAL A 119 -1.40 1.34 20.23
C VAL A 119 -0.99 1.42 21.70
N LEU A 120 -0.15 0.47 22.13
CA LEU A 120 0.38 0.43 23.49
C LEU A 120 1.64 1.28 23.66
N ASP A 121 2.57 1.16 22.71
CA ASP A 121 3.86 1.86 22.76
C ASP A 121 4.48 1.95 21.37
N ARG A 122 5.45 2.86 21.22
CA ARG A 122 6.18 3.06 19.98
C ARG A 122 7.68 3.09 20.18
N ALA A 123 8.37 2.40 19.28
CA ALA A 123 9.81 2.30 19.26
C ALA A 123 10.38 2.66 17.88
N VAL A 124 11.67 2.92 17.83
CA VAL A 124 12.43 3.04 16.59
C VAL A 124 13.68 2.18 16.68
N ILE A 125 14.02 1.54 15.57
CA ILE A 125 15.33 0.95 15.32
C ILE A 125 15.93 1.57 14.06
N VAL A 126 17.25 1.78 14.07
CA VAL A 126 18.02 2.21 12.90
C VAL A 126 19.09 1.14 12.65
N PRO A 127 18.91 0.24 11.67
CA PRO A 127 19.91 -0.76 11.32
C PRO A 127 21.24 -0.10 10.92
N ASP A 128 22.34 -0.55 11.51
CA ASP A 128 23.69 0.03 11.29
C ASP A 128 24.65 -0.95 10.60
N VAL A 129 24.38 -2.24 10.68
CA VAL A 129 25.02 -3.32 9.92
C VAL A 129 24.01 -4.10 9.08
N ARG A 130 24.50 -4.81 8.07
CA ARG A 130 23.65 -5.69 7.26
C ARG A 130 23.16 -6.88 8.07
N GLY A 131 22.03 -7.42 7.64
CA GLY A 131 21.45 -8.62 8.24
C GLY A 131 20.18 -8.34 9.01
N THR A 132 19.85 -9.28 9.89
CA THR A 132 18.53 -9.44 10.47
C THR A 132 18.53 -9.04 11.94
N TYR A 133 17.62 -8.15 12.31
CA TYR A 133 17.40 -7.67 13.67
C TYR A 133 16.13 -8.30 14.20
N GLU A 134 16.26 -9.20 15.17
CA GLU A 134 15.15 -9.87 15.82
C GLU A 134 14.70 -9.02 17.02
N ILE A 135 13.49 -8.47 16.92
CA ILE A 135 12.91 -7.56 17.90
C ILE A 135 11.78 -8.27 18.61
N SER A 136 11.71 -8.14 19.93
CA SER A 136 10.57 -8.56 20.72
C SER A 136 10.00 -7.43 21.56
N ALA A 137 8.71 -7.54 21.87
CA ALA A 137 8.03 -6.70 22.81
C ALA A 137 7.15 -7.55 23.73
N GLN A 138 7.15 -7.20 25.01
CA GLN A 138 6.30 -7.80 26.03
C GLN A 138 5.33 -6.76 26.59
N ALA A 139 4.05 -7.10 26.62
CA ALA A 139 3.03 -6.34 27.33
C ALA A 139 2.64 -7.09 28.61
N VAL A 140 2.99 -6.52 29.78
CA VAL A 140 2.60 -7.07 31.09
C VAL A 140 1.20 -6.58 31.41
N THR A 141 0.24 -7.51 31.45
CA THR A 141 -1.17 -7.23 31.68
C THR A 141 -1.65 -7.77 33.02
N THR A 142 -2.86 -7.39 33.42
CA THR A 142 -3.57 -8.00 34.56
C THR A 142 -3.84 -9.50 34.39
N ASN A 143 -3.83 -10.00 33.16
CA ASN A 143 -4.19 -11.37 32.80
C ASN A 143 -2.99 -12.25 32.43
N GLY A 144 -1.77 -11.70 32.45
CA GLY A 144 -0.55 -12.39 32.05
C GLY A 144 0.37 -11.51 31.21
N VAL A 145 1.40 -12.12 30.63
CA VAL A 145 2.30 -11.45 29.68
C VAL A 145 1.90 -11.86 28.27
N LEU A 146 1.77 -10.87 27.39
CA LEU A 146 1.63 -11.09 25.96
C LEU A 146 2.97 -10.76 25.30
N ASP A 147 3.35 -11.54 24.30
CA ASP A 147 4.62 -11.41 23.58
C ASP A 147 4.36 -11.21 22.09
N ALA A 148 5.16 -10.35 21.46
CA ALA A 148 5.17 -10.16 20.01
C ALA A 148 6.62 -10.08 19.52
N THR A 149 6.87 -10.59 18.31
CA THR A 149 8.17 -10.55 17.66
C THR A 149 8.06 -9.93 16.28
N PHE A 150 9.10 -9.24 15.84
CA PHE A 150 9.18 -8.63 14.52
C PHE A 150 10.61 -8.68 13.99
N GLU A 151 10.74 -8.88 12.69
CA GLU A 151 12.04 -8.93 12.03
C GLU A 151 12.25 -7.63 11.25
N VAL A 152 13.40 -6.97 11.44
CA VAL A 152 13.87 -5.88 10.57
C VAL A 152 15.12 -6.33 9.84
N VAL A 153 15.21 -6.04 8.54
CA VAL A 153 16.40 -6.36 7.72
C VAL A 153 17.08 -5.07 7.32
N GLY A 154 18.32 -4.90 7.79
CA GLY A 154 19.23 -3.86 7.32
C GLY A 154 19.93 -4.33 6.05
N SER A 155 19.80 -3.59 4.95
CA SER A 155 20.34 -3.98 3.64
C SER A 155 20.85 -2.76 2.86
N VAL A 156 21.41 -3.00 1.67
CA VAL A 156 22.05 -1.99 0.81
C VAL A 156 21.41 -2.04 -0.57
N TYR A 157 21.18 -0.86 -1.16
CA TYR A 157 20.56 -0.74 -2.48
C TYR A 157 21.48 -1.26 -3.58
N ILE A 158 20.96 -2.01 -4.55
CA ILE A 158 21.72 -2.55 -5.69
C ILE A 158 21.47 -1.82 -7.02
N GLY A 159 20.29 -1.21 -7.21
CA GLY A 159 19.94 -0.39 -8.36
C GLY A 159 19.46 -1.16 -9.61
N LYS A 160 19.03 -0.41 -10.63
CA LYS A 160 18.48 -0.86 -11.93
C LYS A 160 19.49 -1.66 -12.75
N ASP A 161 20.78 -1.44 -12.53
CA ASP A 161 21.86 -2.20 -13.17
C ASP A 161 22.04 -3.62 -12.61
N SER A 162 21.20 -4.03 -11.65
CA SER A 162 21.11 -5.42 -11.30
C SER A 162 20.31 -6.19 -12.36
N ALA A 163 21.00 -6.63 -13.42
CA ALA A 163 20.59 -7.79 -14.21
C ALA A 163 20.07 -8.96 -13.31
N ALA A 164 20.49 -8.97 -12.04
CA ALA A 164 19.99 -9.83 -10.98
C ALA A 164 18.46 -9.84 -10.80
N CYS A 165 17.75 -8.70 -10.83
CA CYS A 165 16.29 -8.72 -10.73
C CYS A 165 15.69 -9.43 -11.95
N GLN A 166 16.25 -9.18 -13.14
CA GLN A 166 15.82 -9.82 -14.39
C GLN A 166 16.00 -11.33 -14.37
N LEU A 167 17.03 -11.84 -13.69
CA LEU A 167 17.32 -13.28 -13.64
C LEU A 167 16.12 -14.09 -13.13
N CYS A 168 15.39 -13.56 -12.15
CA CYS A 168 14.23 -14.24 -11.54
C CYS A 168 12.89 -13.58 -11.89
N HIS A 169 12.84 -12.26 -12.11
CA HIS A 169 11.61 -11.48 -12.28
C HIS A 169 11.48 -10.82 -13.67
N ALA A 170 12.04 -11.43 -14.72
CA ALA A 170 12.08 -10.88 -16.08
C ALA A 170 10.73 -10.34 -16.57
N SER A 171 9.64 -11.08 -16.36
CA SER A 171 8.29 -10.65 -16.81
C SER A 171 7.89 -9.32 -16.17
N LYS A 172 7.98 -9.22 -14.85
CA LYS A 172 7.59 -8.00 -14.13
C LYS A 172 8.52 -6.83 -14.40
N GLN A 173 9.81 -7.09 -14.61
CA GLN A 173 10.74 -6.03 -14.98
C GLN A 173 10.43 -5.44 -16.37
N ASN A 174 10.07 -6.29 -17.34
CA ASN A 174 9.69 -5.83 -18.67
C ASN A 174 8.45 -4.93 -18.62
N ASP A 175 7.43 -5.32 -17.86
CA ASP A 175 6.22 -4.52 -17.67
C ASP A 175 6.52 -3.20 -16.94
N PHE A 176 7.29 -3.27 -15.86
CA PHE A 176 7.63 -2.10 -15.05
C PHE A 176 8.43 -1.06 -15.84
N ASN A 177 9.32 -1.49 -16.73
CA ASN A 177 10.12 -0.60 -17.58
C ASN A 177 9.28 0.25 -18.55
N MET A 178 7.99 -0.08 -18.75
CA MET A 178 7.05 0.73 -19.53
C MET A 178 6.33 1.79 -18.70
N THR A 179 6.53 1.83 -17.38
CA THR A 179 5.89 2.80 -16.48
C THR A 179 6.70 4.10 -16.38
N HIS A 180 6.04 5.21 -16.03
CA HIS A 180 6.71 6.48 -15.76
C HIS A 180 7.62 6.45 -14.53
N HIS A 181 7.42 5.50 -13.60
CA HIS A 181 8.36 5.31 -12.49
C HIS A 181 9.76 4.97 -12.99
N ALA A 182 9.86 4.13 -14.03
CA ALA A 182 11.13 3.68 -14.60
C ALA A 182 11.91 4.76 -15.38
N SER A 183 11.28 5.92 -15.66
CA SER A 183 11.87 7.09 -16.33
C SER A 183 11.77 8.39 -15.50
N ALA A 184 11.28 8.31 -14.25
CA ALA A 184 10.90 9.46 -13.43
C ALA A 184 11.99 10.53 -13.25
N PHE A 185 13.26 10.15 -13.14
CA PHE A 185 14.36 11.11 -13.05
C PHE A 185 14.84 11.56 -14.42
N ILE A 186 14.92 10.64 -15.39
CA ILE A 186 15.44 10.91 -16.73
C ILE A 186 14.60 11.99 -17.41
N ASP A 187 13.28 11.82 -17.40
CA ASP A 187 12.35 12.77 -18.03
C ASP A 187 12.50 14.17 -17.39
N GLN A 188 12.67 14.21 -16.07
CA GLN A 188 12.79 15.46 -15.32
C GLN A 188 14.15 16.14 -15.52
N ILE A 189 15.25 15.40 -15.43
CA ILE A 189 16.61 15.98 -15.54
C ILE A 189 16.84 16.53 -16.95
N ASN A 190 16.21 15.92 -17.97
CA ASN A 190 16.23 16.39 -19.35
C ASN A 190 15.29 17.57 -19.64
N GLY A 191 14.52 18.03 -18.64
CA GLY A 191 13.56 19.13 -18.81
C GLY A 191 12.30 18.76 -19.59
N GLU A 192 11.99 17.47 -19.73
CA GLU A 192 10.79 16.96 -20.39
C GLU A 192 9.59 16.86 -19.43
N GLY A 193 9.86 16.90 -18.12
CA GLY A 193 8.86 16.89 -17.06
C GLY A 193 8.42 18.29 -16.60
N SER A 194 8.44 18.51 -15.29
CA SER A 194 8.01 19.75 -14.65
C SER A 194 9.04 20.87 -14.83
N SER A 195 8.58 22.07 -15.18
CA SER A 195 9.42 23.28 -15.16
C SER A 195 9.90 23.70 -13.77
N HIS A 196 9.43 23.04 -12.71
CA HIS A 196 9.77 23.32 -11.31
C HIS A 196 10.64 22.23 -10.68
N PHE A 197 11.14 21.27 -11.46
CA PHE A 197 11.98 20.22 -10.92
C PHE A 197 13.33 20.77 -10.45
N GLN A 198 13.73 20.42 -9.22
CA GLN A 198 14.93 20.93 -8.56
C GLN A 198 15.63 19.81 -7.77
N ALA A 199 16.80 20.12 -7.20
CA ALA A 199 17.59 19.17 -6.42
C ALA A 199 16.81 18.48 -5.29
N PHE A 200 15.89 19.19 -4.61
CA PHE A 200 15.09 18.57 -3.54
C PHE A 200 14.07 17.55 -4.05
N CYS A 201 13.77 17.52 -5.35
CA CYS A 201 12.82 16.57 -5.94
C CYS A 201 13.42 15.17 -6.09
N ILE A 202 14.75 15.04 -6.11
CA ILE A 202 15.43 13.75 -6.35
C ILE A 202 15.11 12.71 -5.28
N LYS A 203 14.73 13.14 -4.07
CA LYS A 203 14.30 12.25 -2.97
C LYS A 203 13.14 11.33 -3.34
N CYS A 204 12.26 11.76 -4.25
CA CYS A 204 11.11 10.97 -4.72
C CYS A 204 11.31 10.39 -6.12
N HIS A 205 12.35 10.81 -6.84
CA HIS A 205 12.56 10.47 -8.25
C HIS A 205 13.79 9.58 -8.45
N THR A 206 14.50 9.22 -7.39
CA THR A 206 15.67 8.34 -7.45
C THR A 206 15.54 7.24 -6.40
N THR A 207 16.40 6.23 -6.48
CA THR A 207 16.33 5.05 -5.61
C THR A 207 17.30 5.17 -4.45
N GLY A 208 16.79 4.95 -3.24
CA GLY A 208 17.58 4.91 -2.01
C GLY A 208 18.06 6.26 -1.50
N TYR A 209 17.59 7.39 -2.04
CA TYR A 209 18.01 8.72 -1.58
C TYR A 209 17.69 8.95 -0.11
N ASP A 210 18.71 9.19 0.72
CA ASP A 210 18.55 9.59 2.11
C ASP A 210 19.75 10.41 2.61
N SER A 211 19.62 11.75 2.61
CA SER A 211 20.72 12.65 2.98
C SER A 211 21.15 12.61 4.46
N ALA A 212 20.56 11.75 5.29
CA ALA A 212 20.97 11.63 6.68
C ALA A 212 22.41 11.09 6.77
N PRO A 213 23.29 11.66 7.62
CA PRO A 213 24.69 11.24 7.69
C PRO A 213 24.92 9.77 8.05
N ALA A 214 23.96 9.13 8.71
CA ALA A 214 24.04 7.71 9.07
C ALA A 214 23.59 6.78 7.93
N ALA A 215 22.89 7.30 6.92
CA ALA A 215 22.25 6.51 5.86
C ALA A 215 23.22 6.10 4.74
N VAL A 216 24.31 5.42 5.11
CA VAL A 216 25.30 4.89 4.17
C VAL A 216 24.85 3.51 3.67
N ASN A 217 23.97 3.49 2.68
CA ASN A 217 23.24 2.31 2.23
C ASN A 217 23.28 2.07 0.72
N GLY A 218 24.17 2.74 0.01
CA GLY A 218 24.34 2.59 -1.44
C GLY A 218 23.22 3.23 -2.26
N GLY A 219 22.49 4.18 -1.66
CA GLY A 219 21.45 4.98 -2.31
C GLY A 219 22.01 5.97 -3.34
N PHE A 220 21.10 6.68 -4.03
CA PHE A 220 21.49 7.69 -5.02
C PHE A 220 22.39 8.79 -4.44
N ASP A 221 22.14 9.24 -3.21
CA ASP A 221 22.91 10.28 -2.54
C ASP A 221 24.34 9.83 -2.17
N ASP A 222 24.50 8.58 -1.70
CA ASP A 222 25.82 7.97 -1.46
C ASP A 222 26.66 7.92 -2.75
N VAL A 223 26.04 7.48 -3.85
CA VAL A 223 26.72 7.39 -5.15
C VAL A 223 27.03 8.78 -5.70
N ALA A 224 26.11 9.74 -5.56
CA ALA A 224 26.33 11.13 -5.95
C ALA A 224 27.51 11.75 -5.19
N LEU A 225 27.60 11.50 -3.87
CA LEU A 225 28.71 11.94 -3.03
C LEU A 225 30.04 11.31 -3.49
N SER A 226 30.05 10.00 -3.74
CA SER A 226 31.27 9.27 -4.14
C SER A 226 31.81 9.68 -5.51
N THR A 227 30.91 10.05 -6.43
CA THR A 227 31.26 10.50 -7.79
C THR A 227 31.54 12.00 -7.86
N GLY A 228 31.24 12.75 -6.80
CA GLY A 228 31.32 14.20 -6.77
C GLY A 228 30.29 14.89 -7.66
N TRP A 229 29.20 14.20 -8.00
CA TRP A 229 28.14 14.74 -8.86
C TRP A 229 27.34 15.81 -8.11
N THR A 230 26.96 16.86 -8.84
CA THR A 230 26.08 17.92 -8.34
C THR A 230 24.91 18.11 -9.28
N PHE A 231 23.74 18.41 -8.73
CA PHE A 231 22.55 18.71 -9.51
C PHE A 231 22.81 19.88 -10.48
N PRO A 232 22.41 19.78 -11.76
CA PRO A 232 22.66 20.82 -12.75
C PRO A 232 21.93 22.11 -12.41
N THR A 233 22.52 23.26 -12.74
CA THR A 233 21.88 24.56 -12.50
C THR A 233 20.67 24.82 -13.39
N GLU A 234 20.63 24.20 -14.57
CA GLU A 234 19.57 24.33 -15.57
C GLU A 234 19.19 22.95 -16.12
N LEU A 235 17.90 22.74 -16.36
CA LEU A 235 17.40 21.52 -17.00
C LEU A 235 17.49 21.65 -18.52
N SER A 236 18.01 20.63 -19.20
CA SER A 236 18.19 20.63 -20.66
C SER A 236 18.17 19.22 -21.22
N THR A 237 17.78 19.08 -22.50
CA THR A 237 17.46 17.80 -23.18
C THR A 237 18.54 16.70 -23.09
N ASN A 238 19.79 17.05 -22.75
CA ASN A 238 20.90 16.09 -22.68
C ASN A 238 21.59 16.07 -21.30
N ASN A 239 20.94 16.57 -20.25
CA ASN A 239 21.53 16.53 -18.91
C ASN A 239 21.78 15.09 -18.43
N TRP A 240 20.92 14.15 -18.82
CA TRP A 240 21.08 12.74 -18.51
C TRP A 240 22.42 12.17 -18.99
N ASP A 241 22.89 12.57 -20.17
CA ASP A 241 24.15 12.10 -20.76
C ASP A 241 25.37 12.48 -19.90
N ASN A 242 25.23 13.48 -19.02
CA ASN A 242 26.27 13.95 -18.12
C ASN A 242 26.18 13.33 -16.71
N VAL A 243 25.16 12.50 -16.44
CA VAL A 243 25.04 11.76 -15.18
C VAL A 243 26.02 10.57 -15.22
N PRO A 244 26.91 10.39 -14.23
CA PRO A 244 27.85 9.26 -14.18
C PRO A 244 27.13 7.90 -14.24
N PRO A 245 27.66 6.89 -14.95
CA PRO A 245 27.01 5.58 -15.09
C PRO A 245 26.61 4.94 -13.75
N GLU A 246 27.48 5.04 -12.74
CA GLU A 246 27.23 4.50 -11.40
C GLU A 246 25.99 5.16 -10.75
N LEU A 247 25.79 6.46 -11.02
CA LEU A 247 24.65 7.21 -10.54
C LEU A 247 23.40 6.95 -11.38
N GLN A 248 23.56 6.71 -12.69
CA GLN A 248 22.47 6.27 -13.57
C GLN A 248 21.84 4.96 -13.06
N ALA A 249 22.64 4.05 -12.50
CA ALA A 249 22.18 2.81 -11.89
C ALA A 249 21.17 3.01 -10.74
N LYS A 250 21.18 4.18 -10.08
CA LYS A 250 20.29 4.55 -8.97
C LYS A 250 19.20 5.55 -9.38
N ALA A 251 19.17 5.95 -10.65
CA ALA A 251 18.22 6.93 -11.15
C ALA A 251 16.82 6.33 -11.33
N ASN A 252 15.80 7.19 -11.27
CA ASN A 252 14.38 6.84 -11.36
C ASN A 252 13.85 6.14 -10.11
N VAL A 253 12.54 5.96 -10.07
CA VAL A 253 11.87 5.08 -9.09
C VAL A 253 12.04 3.65 -9.59
N GLN A 254 12.63 2.80 -8.78
CA GLN A 254 12.95 1.42 -9.14
C GLN A 254 12.26 0.44 -8.19
N CYS A 255 12.47 -0.87 -8.39
CA CYS A 255 11.91 -1.92 -7.53
C CYS A 255 12.17 -1.63 -6.04
N GLU A 256 13.41 -1.26 -5.71
CA GLU A 256 13.85 -1.03 -4.34
C GLU A 256 13.27 0.24 -3.70
N SER A 257 12.65 1.15 -4.47
CA SER A 257 11.91 2.30 -3.94
C SER A 257 10.66 1.87 -3.15
N CYS A 258 10.09 0.70 -3.49
CA CYS A 258 8.93 0.13 -2.82
C CYS A 258 9.33 -1.10 -1.97
N HIS A 259 10.12 -2.00 -2.55
CA HIS A 259 10.51 -3.26 -1.94
C HIS A 259 11.66 -3.13 -0.92
N GLY A 260 12.27 -1.96 -0.80
CA GLY A 260 13.48 -1.78 0.00
C GLY A 260 14.72 -2.37 -0.69
N PRO A 261 15.90 -2.22 -0.08
CA PRO A 261 17.16 -2.64 -0.67
C PRO A 261 17.31 -4.16 -0.80
N ALA A 262 17.65 -4.63 -2.00
CA ALA A 262 17.56 -6.04 -2.37
C ALA A 262 18.86 -6.85 -2.23
N GLN A 263 19.93 -6.28 -1.67
CA GLN A 263 21.21 -6.98 -1.59
C GLN A 263 21.15 -8.28 -0.75
N GLU A 264 20.49 -8.25 0.40
CA GLU A 264 20.32 -9.42 1.26
C GLU A 264 19.48 -10.51 0.58
N HIS A 265 18.38 -10.11 -0.07
CA HIS A 265 17.56 -10.99 -0.90
C HIS A 265 18.40 -11.70 -1.98
N LEU A 266 19.25 -10.97 -2.70
CA LEU A 266 20.09 -11.55 -3.75
C LEU A 266 21.15 -12.51 -3.19
N ARG A 267 21.84 -12.12 -2.11
CA ARG A 267 22.92 -12.92 -1.50
C ARG A 267 22.43 -14.24 -0.93
N THR A 268 21.21 -14.25 -0.39
CA THR A 268 20.55 -15.43 0.18
C THR A 268 19.87 -16.31 -0.88
N GLY A 269 20.09 -16.03 -2.17
CA GLY A 269 19.56 -16.85 -3.27
C GLY A 269 18.09 -16.58 -3.60
N GLY A 270 17.58 -15.40 -3.25
CA GLY A 270 16.20 -15.00 -3.49
C GLY A 270 15.28 -15.20 -2.29
N ASP A 271 15.80 -15.17 -1.05
CA ASP A 271 14.96 -15.31 0.14
C ASP A 271 13.94 -14.17 0.22
N ILE A 272 12.66 -14.53 0.15
CA ILE A 272 11.54 -13.58 0.14
C ILE A 272 11.34 -12.87 1.48
N THR A 273 11.95 -13.36 2.56
CA THR A 273 11.93 -12.69 3.87
C THR A 273 12.88 -11.49 3.92
N LYS A 274 13.88 -11.45 3.01
CA LYS A 274 14.91 -10.41 2.92
C LYS A 274 14.62 -9.34 1.85
N ILE A 275 13.37 -9.31 1.38
CA ILE A 275 12.83 -8.25 0.52
C ILE A 275 11.46 -7.83 1.05
N GLY A 276 11.13 -6.55 0.94
CA GLY A 276 9.84 -6.07 1.38
C GLY A 276 8.72 -6.38 0.41
N MET A 277 7.54 -6.70 0.94
CA MET A 277 6.30 -6.74 0.18
C MET A 277 5.22 -6.08 1.04
N SER A 278 4.51 -5.10 0.48
CA SER A 278 3.48 -4.36 1.21
C SER A 278 2.36 -3.93 0.28
N LEU A 279 1.13 -3.97 0.78
CA LEU A 279 -0.04 -3.35 0.14
C LEU A 279 -0.43 -2.03 0.83
N SER A 280 0.32 -1.60 1.84
CA SER A 280 0.10 -0.33 2.53
C SER A 280 0.18 0.86 1.57
N ALA A 281 -0.80 1.76 1.66
CA ALA A 281 -0.77 3.04 0.94
C ALA A 281 0.45 3.90 1.33
N GLY A 282 1.06 3.64 2.50
CA GLY A 282 2.26 4.33 2.96
C GLY A 282 3.46 4.14 2.05
N THR A 283 3.54 3.00 1.35
CA THR A 283 4.57 2.75 0.32
C THR A 283 4.49 3.81 -0.78
N CYS A 284 3.29 4.17 -1.23
CA CYS A 284 3.05 5.21 -2.23
C CYS A 284 3.18 6.62 -1.61
N GLY A 285 2.77 6.75 -0.34
CA GLY A 285 2.77 7.99 0.43
C GLY A 285 4.14 8.61 0.70
N GLN A 286 5.22 7.85 0.53
CA GLN A 286 6.58 8.39 0.56
C GLN A 286 6.77 9.57 -0.41
N CYS A 287 6.10 9.50 -1.56
CA CYS A 287 6.21 10.48 -2.63
C CYS A 287 4.89 11.20 -2.91
N HIS A 288 3.77 10.49 -2.79
CA HIS A 288 2.45 10.97 -3.20
C HIS A 288 1.58 11.46 -2.03
N ASP A 289 2.19 12.02 -0.99
CA ASP A 289 1.47 12.54 0.17
C ASP A 289 1.93 13.93 0.61
N ALA A 290 1.30 14.95 0.02
CA ALA A 290 1.28 16.30 0.56
C ALA A 290 0.00 17.04 0.15
N ALA A 291 -0.64 17.73 1.08
CA ALA A 291 -1.93 18.38 0.88
C ALA A 291 -1.89 19.55 -0.13
N SER A 292 -0.71 20.11 -0.39
CA SER A 292 -0.53 21.24 -1.32
C SER A 292 -0.05 20.84 -2.71
N HIS A 293 0.56 19.66 -2.85
CA HIS A 293 1.21 19.17 -4.06
C HIS A 293 1.43 17.66 -3.89
N HIS A 294 1.35 16.86 -4.96
CA HIS A 294 1.37 15.39 -4.83
C HIS A 294 0.25 14.86 -3.90
N VAL A 295 -0.96 15.37 -4.07
CA VAL A 295 -2.10 15.24 -3.13
C VAL A 295 -2.74 13.85 -3.06
N LYS A 296 -2.31 12.86 -3.86
CA LYS A 296 -3.12 11.66 -4.14
C LYS A 296 -3.38 10.79 -2.92
N ASN A 297 -2.37 10.54 -2.09
CA ASN A 297 -2.54 9.78 -0.85
C ASN A 297 -3.33 10.59 0.19
N PHE A 298 -3.11 11.90 0.27
CA PHE A 298 -3.89 12.78 1.14
C PHE A 298 -5.38 12.79 0.79
N GLU A 299 -5.72 12.94 -0.49
CA GLU A 299 -7.09 12.87 -1.00
C GLU A 299 -7.72 11.49 -0.72
N TRP A 300 -6.99 10.41 -1.00
CA TRP A 300 -7.42 9.04 -0.70
C TRP A 300 -7.70 8.84 0.78
N GLY A 301 -6.83 9.35 1.66
CA GLY A 301 -7.01 9.30 3.12
C GLY A 301 -8.24 10.07 3.59
N ASN A 302 -8.74 11.05 2.83
CA ASN A 302 -10.01 11.73 3.11
C ASN A 302 -11.24 11.02 2.52
N SER A 303 -11.05 9.94 1.75
CA SER A 303 -12.13 9.17 1.13
C SER A 303 -12.63 8.04 2.04
N VAL A 304 -13.85 7.54 1.80
CA VAL A 304 -14.36 6.33 2.45
C VAL A 304 -13.49 5.10 2.12
N HIS A 305 -12.84 5.07 0.96
CA HIS A 305 -11.97 3.95 0.58
C HIS A 305 -10.73 3.89 1.48
N GLY A 306 -10.12 5.04 1.79
CA GLY A 306 -9.01 5.15 2.73
C GLY A 306 -9.38 5.05 4.21
N GLN A 307 -10.68 4.97 4.51
CA GLN A 307 -11.23 4.79 5.86
C GLN A 307 -11.97 3.45 5.99
N THR A 308 -11.59 2.45 5.19
CA THR A 308 -12.21 1.12 5.29
C THR A 308 -11.68 0.40 6.53
N GLU A 309 -12.54 0.19 7.53
CA GLU A 309 -12.15 -0.25 8.89
C GLU A 309 -12.40 -1.75 9.16
N VAL A 310 -12.64 -2.61 8.16
CA VAL A 310 -13.04 -4.00 8.43
C VAL A 310 -12.30 -5.01 7.55
N ASP A 311 -11.54 -5.90 8.18
CA ASP A 311 -11.12 -7.16 7.56
C ASP A 311 -12.37 -8.02 7.32
N ARG A 312 -12.64 -8.31 6.06
CA ARG A 312 -13.82 -9.07 5.63
C ARG A 312 -13.37 -10.41 5.09
N SER A 313 -14.21 -11.43 5.25
CA SER A 313 -13.97 -12.78 4.74
C SER A 313 -14.98 -13.18 3.65
N GLY A 314 -14.78 -14.36 3.05
CA GLY A 314 -15.63 -14.86 1.98
C GLY A 314 -15.63 -13.95 0.75
N SER A 315 -16.77 -13.78 0.08
CA SER A 315 -16.87 -12.89 -1.09
C SER A 315 -16.84 -11.40 -0.75
N CYS A 316 -16.91 -11.02 0.52
CA CYS A 316 -16.86 -9.62 0.94
C CYS A 316 -15.44 -9.03 0.80
N LYS A 317 -14.40 -9.85 0.98
CA LYS A 317 -13.00 -9.41 0.89
C LYS A 317 -12.63 -8.89 -0.49
N ASN A 318 -13.31 -9.39 -1.53
CA ASN A 318 -13.10 -9.01 -2.93
C ASN A 318 -13.34 -7.52 -3.19
N CYS A 319 -14.07 -6.82 -2.31
CA CYS A 319 -14.38 -5.41 -2.45
C CYS A 319 -13.96 -4.55 -1.25
N HIS A 320 -13.60 -5.17 -0.12
CA HIS A 320 -13.31 -4.47 1.14
C HIS A 320 -11.85 -4.60 1.60
N THR A 321 -11.03 -5.39 0.90
CA THR A 321 -9.60 -5.54 1.19
C THR A 321 -8.82 -5.42 -0.11
N THR A 322 -7.63 -4.82 -0.07
CA THR A 322 -6.78 -4.72 -1.27
C THR A 322 -6.38 -6.10 -1.78
N ALA A 323 -5.91 -6.96 -0.87
CA ALA A 323 -5.51 -8.33 -1.18
C ALA A 323 -6.66 -9.12 -1.82
N GLY A 324 -7.87 -9.02 -1.26
CA GLY A 324 -9.04 -9.73 -1.79
C GLY A 324 -9.46 -9.26 -3.16
N PHE A 325 -9.36 -7.95 -3.43
CA PHE A 325 -9.62 -7.41 -4.77
C PHE A 325 -8.62 -7.96 -5.79
N ILE A 326 -7.33 -7.97 -5.45
CA ILE A 326 -6.26 -8.48 -6.33
C ILE A 326 -6.47 -9.98 -6.58
N ASP A 327 -6.64 -10.78 -5.53
CA ASP A 327 -6.90 -12.24 -5.65
C ASP A 327 -8.07 -12.56 -6.59
N ALA A 328 -9.10 -11.71 -6.63
CA ALA A 328 -10.30 -11.94 -7.41
C ALA A 328 -10.21 -11.46 -8.87
N ASN A 329 -9.38 -10.45 -9.17
CA ASN A 329 -9.44 -9.74 -10.45
C ASN A 329 -8.10 -9.66 -11.19
N ASP A 330 -6.99 -9.75 -10.48
CA ASP A 330 -5.63 -9.69 -11.04
C ASP A 330 -4.65 -10.55 -10.21
N PRO A 331 -4.95 -11.86 -10.05
CA PRO A 331 -4.19 -12.71 -9.15
C PRO A 331 -2.77 -12.97 -9.67
N GLY A 332 -1.81 -12.99 -8.76
CA GLY A 332 -0.50 -13.56 -9.04
C GLY A 332 -0.62 -15.07 -9.31
N MET A 333 0.14 -15.57 -10.28
CA MET A 333 0.18 -16.99 -10.62
C MET A 333 1.59 -17.55 -10.39
N ASN A 334 1.67 -18.80 -9.93
CA ASN A 334 2.94 -19.54 -9.87
C ASN A 334 3.35 -20.04 -11.27
N GLU A 335 4.51 -20.70 -11.36
CA GLU A 335 5.03 -21.26 -12.62
C GLU A 335 4.11 -22.33 -13.24
N ASP A 336 3.28 -22.99 -12.43
CA ASP A 336 2.29 -23.99 -12.85
C ASP A 336 0.96 -23.36 -13.32
N GLY A 337 0.80 -22.04 -13.17
CA GLY A 337 -0.41 -21.30 -13.53
C GLY A 337 -1.48 -21.28 -12.44
N ASP A 338 -1.18 -21.76 -11.23
CA ASP A 338 -2.08 -21.67 -10.09
C ASP A 338 -2.06 -20.30 -9.45
N VAL A 339 -3.23 -19.81 -9.02
CA VAL A 339 -3.37 -18.57 -8.25
C VAL A 339 -2.65 -18.71 -6.91
N ILE A 340 -1.81 -17.73 -6.58
CA ILE A 340 -1.19 -17.57 -5.27
C ILE A 340 -2.01 -16.52 -4.50
N PRO A 341 -2.93 -16.93 -3.61
CA PRO A 341 -3.74 -15.98 -2.86
C PRO A 341 -2.88 -15.23 -1.83
N ILE A 342 -2.95 -13.91 -1.83
CA ILE A 342 -2.17 -13.06 -0.93
C ILE A 342 -2.96 -12.61 0.31
N THR A 343 -4.25 -12.93 0.36
CA THR A 343 -5.17 -12.62 1.49
C THR A 343 -4.84 -13.32 2.82
N ALA A 344 -3.94 -14.31 2.82
CA ALA A 344 -3.40 -14.89 4.04
C ALA A 344 -2.36 -13.96 4.71
N THR A 345 -1.67 -13.14 3.92
CA THR A 345 -0.54 -12.31 4.35
C THR A 345 -0.97 -10.86 4.57
N PHE A 346 -1.82 -10.33 3.69
CA PHE A 346 -2.18 -8.92 3.65
C PHE A 346 -3.65 -8.71 4.01
N LYS A 347 -3.88 -7.75 4.90
CA LYS A 347 -5.18 -7.48 5.57
C LYS A 347 -5.62 -6.03 5.44
N GLU A 348 -4.84 -5.21 4.75
CA GLU A 348 -5.10 -3.80 4.53
C GLU A 348 -6.47 -3.61 3.88
N GLY A 349 -7.12 -2.49 4.25
CA GLY A 349 -8.31 -1.99 3.59
C GLY A 349 -8.06 -1.66 2.11
N ILE A 350 -8.89 -0.83 1.50
CA ILE A 350 -8.68 -0.45 0.09
C ILE A 350 -7.60 0.62 -0.01
N THR A 351 -6.44 0.26 -0.54
CA THR A 351 -5.28 1.13 -0.76
C THR A 351 -5.05 1.41 -2.25
N CYS A 352 -3.99 2.15 -2.57
CA CYS A 352 -3.61 2.49 -3.94
C CYS A 352 -3.47 1.23 -4.83
N ALA A 353 -2.91 0.16 -4.27
CA ALA A 353 -2.64 -1.08 -4.99
C ALA A 353 -3.91 -1.85 -5.36
N ALA A 354 -5.08 -1.54 -4.79
CA ALA A 354 -6.33 -2.16 -5.22
C ALA A 354 -6.67 -1.74 -6.66
N CYS A 355 -6.49 -0.45 -6.98
CA CYS A 355 -6.86 0.11 -8.28
C CYS A 355 -5.68 0.17 -9.26
N HIS A 356 -4.46 0.38 -8.76
CA HIS A 356 -3.26 0.56 -9.56
C HIS A 356 -2.32 -0.64 -9.45
N ASP A 357 -1.85 -1.18 -10.57
CA ASP A 357 -0.76 -2.17 -10.57
C ASP A 357 0.59 -1.44 -10.57
N PRO A 358 1.37 -1.49 -9.47
CA PRO A 358 2.66 -0.81 -9.41
C PRO A 358 3.68 -1.38 -10.41
N HIS A 359 3.46 -2.58 -10.95
CA HIS A 359 4.42 -3.28 -11.81
C HIS A 359 4.14 -3.16 -13.31
N SER A 360 3.01 -2.60 -13.72
CA SER A 360 2.58 -2.60 -15.12
C SER A 360 2.00 -1.26 -15.54
N PRO A 361 2.11 -0.84 -16.82
CA PRO A 361 1.35 0.28 -17.35
C PRO A 361 -0.17 0.05 -17.27
N GLY A 362 -0.64 -1.20 -17.12
CA GLY A 362 -2.06 -1.50 -16.89
C GLY A 362 -2.95 -1.25 -18.12
N ALA A 363 -4.24 -0.96 -17.89
CA ALA A 363 -5.26 -0.74 -18.92
C ALA A 363 -5.09 0.56 -19.75
N GLY A 364 -4.00 1.32 -19.58
CA GLY A 364 -3.80 2.61 -20.24
C GLY A 364 -3.01 3.60 -19.38
N ALA A 365 -3.35 4.90 -19.44
CA ALA A 365 -2.71 5.92 -18.60
C ALA A 365 -3.00 5.67 -17.11
N HIS A 366 -2.01 5.98 -16.25
CA HIS A 366 -2.09 5.92 -14.78
C HIS A 366 -2.01 4.53 -14.12
N GLN A 367 -1.53 3.48 -14.82
CA GLN A 367 -1.30 2.15 -14.22
C GLN A 367 -2.54 1.49 -13.59
N LEU A 368 -3.75 1.82 -14.04
CA LEU A 368 -4.96 1.16 -13.57
C LEU A 368 -4.94 -0.33 -13.92
N ARG A 369 -5.37 -1.20 -12.99
CA ARG A 369 -5.44 -2.65 -13.24
C ARG A 369 -6.26 -2.95 -14.49
N GLY A 370 -5.79 -3.95 -15.24
CA GLY A 370 -6.18 -4.31 -16.61
C GLY A 370 -7.61 -4.85 -16.81
N LEU A 371 -8.63 -4.32 -16.11
CA LEU A 371 -9.98 -4.90 -16.16
C LEU A 371 -10.68 -4.57 -17.50
N THR A 372 -11.05 -5.62 -18.23
CA THR A 372 -11.74 -5.49 -19.53
C THR A 372 -13.25 -5.52 -19.42
N ASP A 373 -13.77 -6.05 -18.32
CA ASP A 373 -15.21 -6.13 -18.07
C ASP A 373 -15.53 -6.22 -16.57
N SER A 374 -16.82 -6.05 -16.26
CA SER A 374 -17.41 -6.43 -14.96
C SER A 374 -18.67 -7.25 -15.21
N THR A 375 -18.73 -8.43 -14.62
CA THR A 375 -19.91 -9.32 -14.68
C THR A 375 -20.85 -9.04 -13.51
N LEU A 376 -22.12 -8.75 -13.79
CA LEU A 376 -23.20 -8.62 -12.82
C LEU A 376 -23.74 -9.99 -12.40
N GLU A 377 -24.45 -10.05 -11.29
CA GLU A 377 -24.92 -11.30 -10.69
C GLU A 377 -26.04 -12.00 -11.48
N ASN A 378 -26.72 -11.29 -12.37
CA ASN A 378 -27.63 -11.89 -13.36
C ASN A 378 -26.88 -12.44 -14.61
N GLY A 379 -25.55 -12.41 -14.61
CA GLY A 379 -24.69 -12.85 -15.71
C GLY A 379 -24.49 -11.83 -16.83
N ALA A 380 -25.04 -10.60 -16.71
CA ALA A 380 -24.77 -9.55 -17.68
C ALA A 380 -23.30 -9.10 -17.60
N VAL A 381 -22.60 -9.13 -18.73
CA VAL A 381 -21.20 -8.69 -18.83
C VAL A 381 -21.17 -7.24 -19.32
N ILE A 382 -20.52 -6.36 -18.56
CA ILE A 382 -20.34 -4.95 -18.87
C ILE A 382 -18.92 -4.73 -19.38
N THR A 383 -18.79 -4.39 -20.67
CA THR A 383 -17.49 -4.08 -21.32
C THR A 383 -17.32 -2.59 -21.63
N GLU A 384 -18.35 -1.78 -21.33
CA GLU A 384 -18.37 -0.33 -21.56
C GLU A 384 -18.10 0.42 -20.24
N GLY A 385 -17.66 1.68 -20.31
CA GLY A 385 -17.46 2.55 -19.13
C GLY A 385 -16.01 2.96 -18.83
N GLY A 386 -15.07 2.59 -19.70
CA GLY A 386 -13.69 3.10 -19.67
C GLY A 386 -13.01 2.82 -18.33
N LYS A 387 -12.35 3.83 -17.76
CA LYS A 387 -11.66 3.70 -16.46
C LYS A 387 -12.59 3.38 -15.30
N GLY A 388 -13.89 3.63 -15.42
CA GLY A 388 -14.84 3.30 -14.36
C GLY A 388 -15.13 1.81 -14.21
N LEU A 389 -14.66 0.94 -15.12
CA LEU A 389 -14.74 -0.52 -14.97
C LEU A 389 -14.13 -1.00 -13.64
N ILE A 390 -13.08 -0.35 -13.15
CA ILE A 390 -12.50 -0.64 -11.82
C ILE A 390 -13.51 -0.45 -10.69
N CYS A 391 -14.32 0.61 -10.77
CA CYS A 391 -15.37 0.92 -9.80
C CYS A 391 -16.50 -0.11 -9.89
N MET A 392 -16.84 -0.52 -11.13
CA MET A 392 -17.93 -1.44 -11.41
C MET A 392 -17.70 -2.86 -10.87
N THR A 393 -16.46 -3.20 -10.53
CA THR A 393 -16.12 -4.49 -9.93
C THR A 393 -16.59 -4.60 -8.48
N CYS A 394 -16.71 -3.47 -7.77
CA CYS A 394 -17.18 -3.42 -6.38
C CYS A 394 -18.59 -2.83 -6.26
N HIS A 395 -18.91 -1.80 -7.04
CA HIS A 395 -20.18 -1.06 -6.99
C HIS A 395 -21.27 -1.71 -7.84
N LYS A 396 -21.51 -3.00 -7.58
CA LYS A 396 -22.55 -3.81 -8.24
C LYS A 396 -23.35 -4.60 -7.22
N ALA A 397 -24.58 -4.98 -7.58
CA ALA A 397 -25.39 -5.82 -6.72
C ALA A 397 -24.70 -7.17 -6.46
N ARG A 398 -24.92 -7.72 -5.25
CA ARG A 398 -24.40 -9.04 -4.83
C ARG A 398 -25.33 -10.21 -5.13
N ARG A 399 -26.44 -9.95 -5.83
CA ARG A 399 -27.47 -10.94 -6.15
C ARG A 399 -28.11 -10.61 -7.48
N ASP A 400 -28.58 -11.66 -8.15
CA ASP A 400 -29.58 -11.54 -9.22
C ASP A 400 -30.87 -10.94 -8.65
N ALA A 401 -31.30 -9.82 -9.21
CA ALA A 401 -32.42 -9.04 -8.68
C ALA A 401 -33.75 -9.79 -8.80
N GLU A 402 -33.98 -10.50 -9.91
CA GLU A 402 -35.23 -11.22 -10.14
C GLU A 402 -35.41 -12.37 -9.15
N THR A 403 -34.38 -13.22 -9.02
CA THR A 403 -34.35 -14.31 -8.04
C THR A 403 -34.51 -13.77 -6.62
N TYR A 404 -33.84 -12.67 -6.30
CA TYR A 404 -33.88 -12.11 -4.95
C TYR A 404 -35.25 -11.56 -4.56
N VAL A 405 -35.89 -10.81 -5.47
CA VAL A 405 -37.17 -10.14 -5.19
C VAL A 405 -38.36 -11.10 -5.31
N LEU A 406 -38.36 -12.00 -6.30
CA LEU A 406 -39.47 -12.93 -6.55
C LEU A 406 -39.38 -14.22 -5.72
N GLY A 407 -38.22 -14.52 -5.15
CA GLY A 407 -38.00 -15.71 -4.33
C GLY A 407 -38.51 -15.54 -2.90
N ASN A 408 -37.66 -15.01 -2.01
CA ASN A 408 -37.93 -14.98 -0.57
C ASN A 408 -37.38 -13.70 0.08
N VAL A 409 -38.27 -12.74 0.35
CA VAL A 409 -37.94 -11.44 0.93
C VAL A 409 -37.48 -11.61 2.38
N SER A 410 -36.21 -11.31 2.65
CA SER A 410 -35.64 -11.36 4.01
C SER A 410 -35.79 -10.02 4.75
N LYS A 411 -35.55 -9.99 6.06
CA LYS A 411 -35.47 -8.72 6.83
C LYS A 411 -34.34 -7.78 6.36
N TYR A 412 -33.43 -8.27 5.52
CA TYR A 412 -32.35 -7.51 4.88
C TYR A 412 -32.69 -7.19 3.41
N PHE A 413 -33.98 -7.03 3.08
CA PHE A 413 -34.45 -6.70 1.73
C PHE A 413 -33.85 -5.39 1.22
N GLY A 414 -33.43 -5.39 -0.05
CA GLY A 414 -32.75 -4.26 -0.70
C GLY A 414 -31.35 -4.62 -1.22
N PRO A 415 -30.78 -3.80 -2.12
CA PRO A 415 -29.42 -4.00 -2.61
C PRO A 415 -28.41 -3.70 -1.50
N HIS A 416 -27.38 -4.53 -1.38
CA HIS A 416 -26.27 -4.30 -0.47
C HIS A 416 -25.39 -3.16 -1.02
N HIS A 417 -25.45 -1.98 -0.38
CA HIS A 417 -24.54 -0.83 -0.57
C HIS A 417 -24.38 -0.27 -2.00
N GLY A 418 -25.48 -0.16 -2.75
CA GLY A 418 -25.53 0.59 -4.00
C GLY A 418 -25.24 -0.27 -5.23
N PRO A 419 -26.25 -0.55 -6.06
CA PRO A 419 -26.07 -1.27 -7.33
C PRO A 419 -25.78 -0.25 -8.45
N GLN A 420 -24.79 0.63 -8.28
CA GLN A 420 -24.57 1.75 -9.21
C GLN A 420 -24.27 1.26 -10.63
N THR A 421 -23.51 0.17 -10.77
CA THR A 421 -23.23 -0.44 -12.09
C THR A 421 -24.49 -0.97 -12.74
N ASP A 422 -25.30 -1.73 -11.99
CA ASP A 422 -26.57 -2.28 -12.45
C ASP A 422 -27.49 -1.16 -12.94
N MET A 423 -27.58 -0.07 -12.16
CA MET A 423 -28.37 1.12 -12.49
C MET A 423 -27.84 1.85 -13.73
N LEU A 424 -26.53 2.08 -13.81
CA LEU A 424 -25.92 2.80 -14.93
C LEU A 424 -26.04 2.03 -16.25
N ALA A 425 -25.89 0.70 -16.18
CA ALA A 425 -26.06 -0.21 -17.32
C ALA A 425 -27.55 -0.46 -17.67
N GLY A 426 -28.46 -0.19 -16.73
CA GLY A 426 -29.87 -0.61 -16.83
C GLY A 426 -29.99 -2.13 -16.96
N LYS A 427 -29.26 -2.86 -16.12
CA LYS A 427 -29.20 -4.33 -16.07
C LYS A 427 -29.44 -4.80 -14.63
N ASN A 428 -29.68 -6.10 -14.45
CA ASN A 428 -29.91 -6.73 -13.14
C ASN A 428 -30.97 -6.00 -12.30
N ALA A 429 -32.12 -5.73 -12.92
CA ALA A 429 -33.28 -5.12 -12.30
C ALA A 429 -34.51 -6.02 -12.48
N VAL A 430 -35.51 -5.86 -11.61
CA VAL A 430 -36.78 -6.58 -11.76
C VAL A 430 -37.68 -5.81 -12.72
N GLU A 431 -37.98 -6.42 -13.87
CA GLU A 431 -38.77 -5.82 -14.93
C GLU A 431 -40.29 -5.97 -14.72
N TYR A 432 -40.73 -6.85 -13.80
CA TYR A 432 -42.15 -7.14 -13.52
C TYR A 432 -42.96 -7.48 -14.79
N GLY A 433 -42.31 -8.15 -15.76
CA GLY A 433 -42.90 -8.49 -17.05
C GLY A 433 -43.13 -7.30 -17.99
N GLN A 434 -42.50 -6.15 -17.73
CA GLN A 434 -42.50 -4.98 -18.60
C GLN A 434 -41.20 -4.90 -19.40
N ASP A 435 -41.25 -4.32 -20.60
CA ASP A 435 -40.03 -3.95 -21.33
C ASP A 435 -39.54 -2.58 -20.82
N LEU A 436 -38.42 -2.56 -20.09
CA LEU A 436 -37.83 -1.36 -19.54
C LEU A 436 -36.62 -0.92 -20.39
N PRO A 437 -36.72 0.15 -21.19
CA PRO A 437 -35.60 0.59 -22.00
C PRO A 437 -34.47 1.13 -21.12
N SER A 438 -33.23 0.74 -21.44
CA SER A 438 -32.04 1.30 -20.80
C SER A 438 -31.68 2.67 -21.38
N SER A 439 -31.23 3.56 -20.51
CA SER A 439 -30.71 4.87 -20.91
C SER A 439 -29.33 4.74 -21.56
N LYS A 440 -28.91 5.73 -22.34
CA LYS A 440 -27.57 5.72 -22.95
C LYS A 440 -26.44 6.15 -22.00
N HIS A 441 -26.69 6.34 -20.70
CA HIS A 441 -25.69 6.93 -19.78
C HIS A 441 -24.36 6.17 -19.78
N LEU A 442 -24.37 4.82 -19.77
CA LEU A 442 -23.14 4.02 -19.83
C LEU A 442 -22.32 4.23 -21.13
N SER A 443 -22.98 4.47 -22.26
CA SER A 443 -22.32 4.62 -23.56
C SER A 443 -21.94 6.06 -23.91
N VAL A 444 -22.51 7.07 -23.24
CA VAL A 444 -22.21 8.49 -23.49
C VAL A 444 -21.20 9.09 -22.51
N VAL A 445 -21.00 8.46 -21.36
CA VAL A 445 -20.00 8.86 -20.35
C VAL A 445 -18.83 7.89 -20.48
N GLU A 446 -17.85 8.22 -21.32
CA GLU A 446 -16.76 7.32 -21.76
C GLU A 446 -16.04 6.65 -20.58
N ASP A 447 -15.71 7.44 -19.56
CA ASP A 447 -15.00 7.02 -18.35
C ASP A 447 -15.95 6.79 -17.14
N SER A 448 -17.26 6.77 -17.41
CA SER A 448 -18.36 6.53 -16.46
C SER A 448 -18.18 7.20 -15.09
N CYS A 449 -17.85 6.41 -14.06
CA CYS A 449 -17.73 6.86 -12.68
C CYS A 449 -16.66 7.94 -12.51
N VAL A 450 -15.49 7.76 -13.12
CA VAL A 450 -14.34 8.65 -12.86
C VAL A 450 -14.53 10.03 -13.48
N GLN A 451 -15.35 10.14 -14.52
CA GLN A 451 -15.66 11.41 -15.19
C GLN A 451 -16.39 12.41 -14.27
N CYS A 452 -17.09 11.92 -13.25
CA CYS A 452 -17.74 12.77 -12.25
C CYS A 452 -16.99 12.71 -10.91
N HIS A 453 -16.69 11.51 -10.41
CA HIS A 453 -16.17 11.32 -9.06
C HIS A 453 -14.69 11.71 -8.90
N MET A 454 -13.92 11.75 -9.99
CA MET A 454 -12.49 12.06 -9.97
C MET A 454 -12.15 13.34 -10.75
N GLN A 455 -13.11 14.26 -10.86
CA GLN A 455 -12.87 15.53 -11.55
C GLN A 455 -11.73 16.31 -10.91
N GLU A 456 -10.95 16.98 -11.75
CA GLU A 456 -10.00 17.98 -11.29
C GLU A 456 -10.77 19.14 -10.67
N THR A 457 -10.40 19.50 -9.45
CA THR A 457 -11.02 20.62 -8.76
C THR A 457 -10.30 21.93 -9.06
N PRO A 458 -11.01 23.07 -9.10
CA PRO A 458 -10.39 24.39 -9.20
C PRO A 458 -9.40 24.66 -8.06
N ASP A 459 -8.33 25.40 -8.35
CA ASP A 459 -7.31 25.77 -7.34
C ASP A 459 -7.85 26.70 -6.24
N ASP A 460 -8.94 27.42 -6.52
CA ASP A 460 -9.56 28.43 -5.65
C ASP A 460 -10.69 27.88 -4.76
N LEU A 461 -10.79 26.56 -4.62
CA LEU A 461 -11.73 25.95 -3.67
C LEU A 461 -11.52 26.49 -2.25
N PRO A 462 -12.61 26.72 -1.49
CA PRO A 462 -12.52 27.02 -0.06
C PRO A 462 -11.71 25.96 0.69
N ALA A 463 -10.94 26.39 1.70
CA ALA A 463 -10.05 25.51 2.46
C ALA A 463 -10.77 24.28 3.06
N TYR A 464 -12.05 24.38 3.41
CA TYR A 464 -12.81 23.26 3.97
C TYR A 464 -13.11 22.15 2.94
N ALA A 465 -13.18 22.48 1.65
CA ALA A 465 -13.52 21.56 0.55
C ALA A 465 -12.29 21.08 -0.25
N LYS A 466 -11.17 21.79 -0.15
CA LYS A 466 -9.92 21.43 -0.82
C LYS A 466 -9.48 20.01 -0.43
N ASN A 467 -9.12 19.19 -1.41
CA ASN A 467 -8.73 17.78 -1.29
C ASN A 467 -9.81 16.83 -0.72
N LYS A 468 -11.07 17.28 -0.66
CA LYS A 468 -12.22 16.47 -0.15
C LYS A 468 -13.37 16.33 -1.15
N VAL A 469 -13.16 16.81 -2.37
CA VAL A 469 -14.07 16.68 -3.53
C VAL A 469 -13.20 16.37 -4.75
N GLY A 470 -13.68 15.50 -5.65
CA GLY A 470 -12.95 15.13 -6.86
C GLY A 470 -11.66 14.35 -6.58
N GLY A 471 -10.77 14.30 -7.58
CA GLY A 471 -9.47 13.65 -7.43
C GLY A 471 -9.55 12.24 -6.85
N HIS A 472 -8.70 11.92 -5.87
CA HIS A 472 -8.71 10.63 -5.15
C HIS A 472 -9.57 10.63 -3.89
N SER A 473 -10.33 11.71 -3.61
CA SER A 473 -11.37 11.68 -2.58
C SER A 473 -12.62 10.92 -3.07
N LEU A 474 -12.80 10.84 -4.40
CA LEU A 474 -13.89 10.13 -5.09
C LEU A 474 -15.30 10.66 -4.78
N THR A 475 -15.39 11.82 -4.12
CA THR A 475 -16.64 12.45 -3.71
C THR A 475 -17.04 13.57 -4.67
N LEU A 476 -18.34 13.70 -4.92
CA LEU A 476 -18.88 14.77 -5.78
C LEU A 476 -19.16 16.07 -5.03
N SER A 477 -19.26 15.99 -3.69
CA SER A 477 -19.60 17.11 -2.82
C SER A 477 -19.03 16.89 -1.44
N TYR A 478 -18.78 17.99 -0.74
CA TYR A 478 -18.38 18.00 0.66
C TYR A 478 -19.14 19.11 1.39
N ASP A 479 -19.89 18.74 2.41
CA ASP A 479 -20.79 19.63 3.15
C ASP A 479 -20.29 19.84 4.58
N ASP A 480 -19.08 20.40 4.74
CA ASP A 480 -18.49 20.88 6.02
C ASP A 480 -18.66 20.01 7.29
N GLY A 481 -19.00 18.72 7.13
CA GLY A 481 -19.33 17.81 8.22
C GLY A 481 -20.75 17.93 8.77
N THR A 482 -21.69 18.64 8.10
CA THR A 482 -23.04 18.85 8.61
C THR A 482 -24.10 17.83 8.17
N ASN A 483 -23.91 16.97 7.16
CA ASN A 483 -24.69 15.74 6.97
C ASN A 483 -24.00 14.69 6.05
N ALA A 484 -23.85 13.47 6.53
CA ALA A 484 -23.89 12.28 5.67
C ALA A 484 -24.86 11.25 6.25
#